data_AF-A0A6S6UGB1-F1
#
_entry.id   AF-A0A6S6UGB1-F1
#
_cell.length_a   1.000
_cell.length_b   1.000
_cell.length_c   1.000
_cell.angle_alpha   90.00
_cell.angle_beta   90.00
_cell.angle_gamma   90.00
#
_symmetry.space_group_name_H-M   'P 1'
#
loop_
_entity.id
_entity.type
_entity.pdbx_description
1 polymer ?
#
loop_
_entity_poly.entity_id
_entity_poly.type
_entity_poly.pdbx_seq_one_letter_code
_entity_poly.pdbx_strand_id
1 'polypeptide(L)' 'QQLNKLMNTDITEANMNEFGRFDALKNCVDKAKAKAYFEALEGDSIPPFKVNMKVAKLLEQFVLNGGFNLEFPE' A
#
# COMPACT_ATOMS: atom_id res chain seq x y z
N GLN A 1 -16.25 -20.70 11.78
CA GLN A 1 -16.91 -19.40 12.04
C GLN A 1 -15.91 -18.29 12.49
N GLN A 2 -14.64 -18.35 12.06
CA GLN A 2 -13.58 -17.39 12.45
C GLN A 2 -13.22 -16.39 11.33
N LEU A 3 -13.43 -16.75 10.06
CA LEU A 3 -13.10 -15.92 8.90
C LEU A 3 -13.93 -14.61 8.84
N ASN A 4 -15.22 -14.69 9.20
CA ASN A 4 -16.14 -13.53 9.18
C ASN A 4 -15.85 -12.47 10.25
N LYS A 5 -15.03 -12.76 11.27
CA LYS A 5 -14.67 -11.76 12.30
C LYS A 5 -13.52 -10.86 11.86
N LEU A 6 -12.67 -11.31 10.93
CA LEU A 6 -11.55 -10.51 10.40
C LEU A 6 -11.98 -9.57 9.27
N MET A 7 -13.03 -9.91 8.52
CA MET A 7 -13.63 -9.02 7.50
C MET A 7 -14.52 -7.91 8.08
N ASN A 8 -14.72 -7.91 9.41
CA ASN A 8 -15.71 -7.07 10.11
C ASN A 8 -15.08 -6.17 11.18
N THR A 9 -13.76 -5.95 11.09
CA THR A 9 -13.10 -4.88 11.85
C THR A 9 -12.88 -3.78 10.83
N ASP A 10 -13.73 -2.75 10.83
CA ASP A 10 -13.57 -1.54 10.03
C ASP A 10 -12.11 -1.09 10.07
N ILE A 11 -11.32 -1.40 9.04
CA ILE A 11 -9.95 -0.91 8.99
C ILE A 11 -10.05 0.58 8.68
N THR A 12 -9.75 1.40 9.69
CA THR A 12 -9.76 2.86 9.64
C THR A 12 -8.31 3.36 9.66
N GLU A 13 -8.05 4.60 9.20
CA GLU A 13 -6.73 5.23 9.26
C GLU A 13 -6.08 5.10 10.66
N ALA A 14 -6.91 5.13 11.71
CA ALA A 14 -6.48 5.03 13.09
C ALA A 14 -6.07 3.62 13.55
N ASN A 15 -6.62 2.56 12.95
CA ASN A 15 -6.35 1.17 13.37
C ASN A 15 -5.55 0.34 12.35
N MET A 16 -5.27 0.90 11.17
CA MET A 16 -4.54 0.19 10.12
C MET A 16 -3.16 -0.29 10.60
N ASN A 17 -2.52 0.42 11.53
CA ASN A 17 -1.26 0.00 12.14
C ASN A 17 -1.40 -0.70 13.50
N GLU A 18 -2.63 -1.03 13.95
CA GLU A 18 -2.79 -1.89 15.10
C GLU A 18 -2.16 -3.26 14.80
N PHE A 19 -1.40 -3.77 15.78
CA PHE A 19 -0.63 -5.01 15.67
C PHE A 19 0.52 -4.98 14.64
N GLY A 20 0.97 -3.80 14.17
CA GLY A 20 2.09 -3.67 13.24
C GLY A 20 1.80 -4.25 11.85
N ARG A 21 0.52 -4.47 11.51
CA ARG A 21 0.09 -5.08 10.24
C ARG A 21 0.47 -4.22 9.04
N PHE A 22 0.34 -2.90 9.17
CA PHE A 22 0.73 -1.97 8.11
C PHE A 22 2.25 -1.91 7.91
N ASP A 23 3.02 -1.93 8.99
CA ASP A 23 4.49 -2.02 8.91
C ASP A 23 4.96 -3.33 8.27
N ALA A 24 4.34 -4.47 8.61
CA ALA A 24 4.62 -5.75 7.94
C ALA A 24 4.28 -5.69 6.43
N LEU A 25 3.15 -5.09 6.07
CA LEU A 25 2.74 -4.94 4.66
C LEU A 25 3.73 -4.06 3.87
N LYS A 26 4.18 -2.94 4.45
CA LYS A 26 5.23 -2.09 3.86
C LYS A 26 6.54 -2.84 3.65
N ASN A 27 6.91 -3.72 4.57
CA ASN A 27 8.14 -4.52 4.46
C ASN A 27 8.06 -5.60 3.37
N CYS A 28 6.86 -6.07 3.02
CA CYS A 28 6.66 -6.99 1.90
C CYS A 28 6.73 -6.32 0.53
N VAL A 29 6.75 -4.98 0.47
CA VAL A 29 6.81 -4.26 -0.81
C VAL A 29 8.20 -4.35 -1.43
N ASP A 30 8.23 -4.84 -2.66
CA ASP A 30 9.40 -4.74 -3.52
C ASP A 30 9.59 -3.28 -3.96
N LYS A 31 10.54 -2.61 -3.32
CA LYS A 31 10.85 -1.19 -3.57
C LYS A 31 11.32 -0.94 -5.00
N ALA A 32 11.94 -1.91 -5.67
CA ALA A 32 12.38 -1.75 -7.05
C ALA A 32 11.17 -1.72 -8.00
N LYS A 33 10.21 -2.64 -7.81
CA LYS A 33 8.95 -2.64 -8.57
C LYS A 33 8.09 -1.43 -8.28
N ALA A 34 7.99 -1.02 -7.01
CA ALA A 34 7.24 0.18 -6.64
C ALA A 34 7.85 1.43 -7.27
N LYS A 35 9.18 1.56 -7.26
CA LYS A 35 9.88 2.65 -7.94
C LYS A 35 9.53 2.67 -9.43
N ALA A 36 9.69 1.54 -10.13
CA ALA A 36 9.39 1.45 -11.55
C ALA A 36 7.93 1.82 -11.88
N TYR A 37 6.97 1.37 -11.05
CA TYR A 37 5.56 1.73 -11.21
C TYR A 37 5.33 3.23 -11.10
N PHE A 38 5.85 3.88 -10.06
CA PHE A 38 5.67 5.31 -9.88
C PHE A 38 6.44 6.15 -10.92
N GLU A 39 7.63 5.69 -11.34
CA GLU A 39 8.38 6.34 -12.41
C GLU A 39 7.66 6.23 -13.76
N ALA A 40 7.05 5.07 -14.08
CA ALA A 40 6.21 4.90 -15.26
C ALA A 40 4.97 5.81 -15.21
N LEU A 41 4.36 5.96 -14.02
CA LEU A 41 3.21 6.84 -13.79
C LEU A 41 3.53 8.33 -13.95
N GLU A 42 4.69 8.77 -13.45
CA GLU A 42 5.09 10.19 -13.51
C GLU A 42 5.89 10.53 -14.78
N GLY A 43 6.38 9.52 -15.51
CA GLY A 43 7.29 9.70 -16.65
C GLY A 43 8.67 10.25 -16.25
N ASP A 44 8.99 10.24 -14.96
CA ASP A 44 10.16 10.91 -14.38
C ASP A 44 10.79 10.05 -13.27
N SER A 45 12.09 10.21 -13.03
CA SER A 45 12.77 9.42 -11.99
C SER A 45 12.43 9.91 -10.59
N ILE A 46 12.09 8.97 -9.71
CA ILE A 46 11.64 9.27 -8.35
C ILE A 46 12.73 8.90 -7.35
N PRO A 47 13.17 9.84 -6.51
CA PRO A 47 14.10 9.56 -5.42
C PRO A 47 13.58 8.47 -4.47
N PRO A 48 14.45 7.59 -3.93
CA PRO A 48 14.05 6.49 -3.07
C PRO A 48 13.18 6.89 -1.85
N PHE A 49 13.43 8.07 -1.28
CA PHE A 49 12.63 8.57 -0.16
C PHE A 49 11.18 8.89 -0.56
N LYS A 50 10.97 9.43 -1.77
CA LYS A 50 9.64 9.71 -2.32
C LYS A 50 8.91 8.40 -2.65
N VAL A 51 9.62 7.39 -3.15
CA VAL A 51 9.04 6.06 -3.41
C VAL A 51 8.43 5.49 -2.12
N ASN A 52 9.18 5.48 -1.01
CA ASN A 52 8.67 4.96 0.27
C ASN A 52 7.40 5.70 0.73
N MET A 53 7.37 7.02 0.57
CA MET A 53 6.23 7.84 0.96
C MET A 53 5.00 7.58 0.07
N LYS A 54 5.21 7.39 -1.23
CA LYS A 54 4.15 7.03 -2.19
C LYS A 54 3.61 5.62 -1.95
N VAL A 55 4.49 4.64 -1.69
CA VAL A 55 4.11 3.27 -1.30
C VAL A 55 3.22 3.30 -0.07
N ALA A 56 3.62 4.04 0.98
CA ALA A 56 2.81 4.14 2.19
C ALA A 56 1.40 4.67 1.89
N LYS A 57 1.28 5.78 1.16
CA LYS A 57 -0.02 6.34 0.78
C LYS A 57 -0.85 5.39 -0.09
N LEU A 58 -0.22 4.68 -1.02
CA LEU A 58 -0.91 3.74 -1.90
C LEU A 58 -1.47 2.56 -1.11
N LEU A 59 -0.66 1.99 -0.19
CA LEU A 59 -1.10 0.90 0.68
C LEU A 59 -2.19 1.37 1.65
N GLU A 60 -2.07 2.58 2.17
CA GLU A 60 -3.10 3.19 3.02
C GLU A 60 -4.43 3.28 2.28
N GLN A 61 -4.42 3.86 1.07
CA GLN A 61 -5.63 3.89 0.24
C GLN A 61 -6.12 2.50 -0.13
N PHE A 62 -5.23 1.55 -0.42
CA PHE A 62 -5.61 0.18 -0.77
C PHE A 62 -6.38 -0.48 0.37
N VAL A 63 -5.87 -0.36 1.58
CA VAL A 63 -6.52 -0.93 2.76
C VAL A 63 -7.83 -0.21 3.08
N LEU A 64 -7.85 1.13 3.02
CA LEU A 64 -9.05 1.93 3.29
C LEU A 64 -10.18 1.70 2.28
N ASN A 65 -9.86 1.47 1.01
CA ASN A 65 -10.85 1.22 -0.04
C ASN A 65 -11.25 -0.27 -0.13
N GLY A 66 -10.78 -1.13 0.77
CA GLY A 66 -11.10 -2.56 0.74
C GLY A 66 -10.40 -3.36 -0.37
N GLY A 67 -9.33 -2.82 -0.92
CA GLY A 67 -8.54 -3.39 -2.01
C GLY A 67 -9.00 -2.92 -3.40
N PHE A 68 -8.05 -2.54 -4.25
CA PHE A 68 -8.30 -2.16 -5.65
C PHE A 68 -7.19 -2.65 -6.58
N ASN A 69 -7.51 -2.88 -7.85
CA ASN A 69 -6.49 -3.23 -8.84
C ASN A 69 -5.69 -2.01 -9.27
N LEU A 70 -4.37 -2.16 -9.30
CA LEU A 70 -3.46 -1.21 -9.92
C LEU A 70 -3.29 -1.60 -11.37
N GLU A 71 -3.60 -0.68 -12.29
CA GLU A 71 -3.25 -0.83 -13.69
C GLU A 71 -1.84 -0.26 -13.89
N PHE A 72 -0.95 -1.09 -14.42
CA PHE A 72 0.37 -0.62 -14.81
C PHE A 72 0.21 0.27 -16.05
N PRO A 73 0.73 1.51 -16.05
CA PRO A 73 0.83 2.27 -17.28
C PRO A 73 1.75 1.50 -18.23
N GLU A 74 1.27 1.18 -19.43
CA GLU A 74 2.10 0.67 -20.54
C GLU A 74 3.04 1.75 -21.07
#